data_AF-A0AAU3HZI2-F1
#
_entry.id   AF-A0AAU3HZI2-F1
#
_cell.length_a   1.000
_cell.length_b   1.000
_cell.length_c   1.000
_cell.angle_alpha   90.00
_cell.angle_beta   90.00
_cell.angle_gamma   90.00
#
_symmetry.space_group_name_H-M   'P 1'
#
loop_
_entity.id
_entity.type
_entity.pdbx_description
1 polymer ?
#
loop_
_entity_poly.entity_id
_entity_poly.type
_entity_poly.pdbx_seq_one_letter_code
_entity_poly.pdbx_strand_id
1 'polypeptide(L)'
;MAEIIQRDGTWIFDGDTLRLTPGRDKNVSLLRRTLGELTVPLGALAGVSLEQGKKSGRLRLRLRDGADPLLQATGGKLTEPNDPYQLTVEADRLGVAEYLVDEVRGALLLDQVPAGPVDGYLVPGPAVPLSASAGDGTASFDGERVRLEWNWKTEEAKSAAGARTLALVDITAVEWRPAAGLENGCLRFTVRGADTKAPPKYDPNSVELWGFKRDPLMALVAAAVQARLPHPAAAVEDRPAEEPDGAPALGPGPEADHDALLRRLRELGELHKEGVLTDEEFALAKQAVLKRL
;
A
#
# COMPACT_ATOMS: atom_id res chain seq x y z
N MET A 1 -12.38 9.25 27.28
CA MET A 1 -11.27 8.28 27.09
C MET A 1 -11.91 6.91 26.99
N ALA A 2 -11.68 6.23 25.87
CA ALA A 2 -12.26 4.93 25.56
C ALA A 2 -11.14 3.93 25.24
N GLU A 3 -11.29 2.70 25.68
CA GLU A 3 -10.29 1.66 25.46
C GLU A 3 -10.94 0.30 25.21
N ILE A 4 -10.27 -0.52 24.40
CA ILE A 4 -10.62 -1.92 24.21
C ILE A 4 -9.35 -2.77 24.23
N ILE A 5 -9.38 -3.82 25.06
CA ILE A 5 -8.28 -4.76 25.23
C ILE A 5 -8.74 -6.11 24.69
N GLN A 6 -8.00 -6.65 23.72
CA GLN A 6 -8.22 -7.95 23.10
C GLN A 6 -6.91 -8.75 23.13
N ARG A 7 -6.99 -10.05 22.86
CA ARG A 7 -5.79 -10.90 22.71
C ARG A 7 -4.90 -10.45 21.54
N ASP A 8 -5.54 -9.97 20.47
CA ASP A 8 -4.88 -9.54 19.23
C ASP A 8 -4.35 -8.10 19.28
N GLY A 9 -4.69 -7.32 20.31
CA GLY A 9 -4.25 -5.94 20.45
C GLY A 9 -5.08 -5.11 21.42
N THR A 10 -4.62 -3.90 21.68
CA THR A 10 -5.26 -2.92 22.55
C THR A 10 -5.38 -1.60 21.80
N TRP A 11 -6.58 -1.02 21.75
CA TRP A 11 -6.81 0.29 21.18
C TRP A 11 -7.24 1.25 22.30
N ILE A 12 -6.61 2.42 22.38
CA ILE A 12 -6.90 3.43 23.41
C ILE A 12 -7.07 4.78 22.72
N PHE A 13 -8.21 5.40 22.94
CA PHE A 13 -8.56 6.73 22.45
C PHE A 13 -8.63 7.72 23.62
N ASP A 14 -7.79 8.76 23.57
CA ASP A 14 -7.72 9.80 24.60
C ASP A 14 -8.52 11.07 24.28
N GLY A 15 -9.04 11.20 23.06
CA GLY A 15 -9.82 12.35 22.58
C GLY A 15 -9.20 12.99 21.33
N ASP A 16 -7.88 12.94 21.19
CA ASP A 16 -7.16 13.52 20.04
C ASP A 16 -6.28 12.48 19.33
N THR A 17 -5.97 11.38 20.00
CA THR A 17 -5.11 10.34 19.46
C THR A 17 -5.66 8.96 19.74
N LEU A 18 -5.62 8.10 18.71
CA LEU A 18 -5.92 6.68 18.81
C LEU A 18 -4.62 5.88 18.78
N ARG A 19 -4.29 5.24 19.90
CA ARG A 19 -3.12 4.37 20.05
C ARG A 19 -3.50 2.93 19.78
N LEU A 20 -2.82 2.29 18.81
CA LEU A 20 -3.01 0.91 18.41
C LEU A 20 -1.79 0.09 18.84
N THR A 21 -1.92 -0.70 19.91
CA THR A 21 -0.83 -1.55 20.41
C THR A 21 -1.10 -3.01 19.99
N PRO A 22 -0.18 -3.66 19.25
CA PRO A 22 -0.34 -5.06 18.86
C PRO A 22 -0.31 -5.98 20.09
N GLY A 23 -1.11 -7.04 20.06
CA GLY A 23 -1.13 -8.04 21.12
C GLY A 23 0.17 -8.84 21.18
N ARG A 24 0.39 -9.54 22.31
CA ARG A 24 1.57 -10.42 22.50
C ARG A 24 1.28 -11.90 22.20
N ASP A 25 0.03 -12.24 21.88
CA ASP A 25 -0.37 -13.62 21.58
C ASP A 25 0.29 -14.15 20.31
N LYS A 26 0.62 -15.45 20.28
CA LYS A 26 1.28 -16.15 19.16
C LYS A 26 0.59 -16.00 17.79
N ASN A 27 -0.70 -15.70 17.79
CA ASN A 27 -1.51 -15.52 16.59
C ASN A 27 -1.37 -14.10 15.99
N VAL A 28 -0.83 -13.14 16.75
CA VAL A 28 -0.54 -11.81 16.22
C VAL A 28 0.55 -11.91 15.16
N SER A 29 0.29 -11.30 14.00
CA SER A 29 1.21 -11.37 12.86
C SER A 29 2.58 -10.81 13.19
N LEU A 30 3.60 -11.38 12.54
CA LEU A 30 4.97 -10.94 12.70
C LEU A 30 5.13 -9.48 12.28
N LEU A 31 4.40 -9.04 11.25
CA LEU A 31 4.39 -7.65 10.82
C LEU A 31 3.88 -6.72 11.91
N ARG A 32 2.69 -6.96 12.48
CA ARG A 32 2.13 -6.08 13.51
C ARG A 32 3.04 -6.01 14.74
N ARG A 33 3.64 -7.14 15.15
CA ARG A 33 4.62 -7.19 16.23
C ARG A 33 5.88 -6.36 15.94
N THR A 34 6.36 -6.39 14.69
CA THR A 34 7.55 -5.67 14.26
C THR A 34 7.28 -4.17 14.11
N LEU A 35 6.09 -3.83 13.60
CA LEU A 35 5.62 -2.45 13.50
C LEU A 35 5.49 -1.82 14.89
N GLY A 36 5.05 -2.61 15.88
CA GLY A 36 4.90 -2.15 17.24
C GLY A 36 3.67 -1.25 17.40
N GLU A 37 3.74 -0.35 18.37
CA GLU A 37 2.66 0.58 18.67
C GLU A 37 2.54 1.67 17.59
N LEU A 38 1.31 1.92 17.13
CA LEU A 38 0.97 3.02 16.26
C LEU A 38 0.21 4.09 17.02
N THR A 39 0.62 5.34 16.83
CA THR A 39 -0.08 6.52 17.34
C THR A 39 -0.74 7.21 16.15
N VAL A 40 -2.07 7.21 16.11
CA VAL A 40 -2.83 7.76 14.99
C VAL A 40 -3.55 9.03 15.46
N PRO A 41 -3.15 10.23 15.00
CA PRO A 41 -3.84 11.46 15.33
C PRO A 41 -5.27 11.46 14.78
N LEU A 42 -6.21 12.13 15.47
CA LEU A 42 -7.60 12.26 15.05
C LEU A 42 -7.71 12.85 13.64
N GLY A 43 -6.85 13.83 13.33
CA GLY A 43 -6.76 14.46 12.00
C GLY A 43 -6.39 13.52 10.85
N ALA A 44 -5.84 12.33 11.14
CA ALA A 44 -5.52 11.29 10.15
C ALA A 44 -6.70 10.36 9.86
N LEU A 45 -7.75 10.37 10.69
CA LEU A 45 -8.88 9.46 10.59
C LEU A 45 -9.92 9.98 9.63
N ALA A 46 -10.36 9.13 8.70
CA ALA A 46 -11.55 9.32 7.88
C ALA A 46 -12.78 8.59 8.46
N GLY A 47 -12.59 7.79 9.49
CA GLY A 47 -13.68 7.16 10.24
C GLY A 47 -13.29 5.84 10.91
N VAL A 48 -14.24 5.30 11.66
CA VAL A 48 -14.14 3.99 12.32
C VAL A 48 -15.47 3.25 12.20
N SER A 49 -15.42 1.93 12.07
CA SER A 49 -16.59 1.06 12.02
C SER A 49 -16.40 -0.19 12.89
N LEU A 50 -17.52 -0.69 13.41
CA LEU A 50 -17.64 -2.02 13.98
C LEU A 50 -18.47 -2.89 13.04
N GLU A 51 -17.85 -3.94 12.52
CA GLU A 51 -18.53 -4.96 11.73
C GLU A 51 -18.90 -6.12 12.66
N GLN A 52 -20.19 -6.36 12.85
CA GLN A 52 -20.67 -7.47 13.69
C GLN A 52 -20.75 -8.76 12.87
N GLY A 53 -20.05 -9.80 13.32
CA GLY A 53 -20.14 -11.16 12.80
C GLY A 53 -20.95 -12.09 13.71
N LYS A 54 -21.16 -13.34 13.26
CA LYS A 54 -21.95 -14.34 14.01
C LYS A 54 -21.36 -14.76 15.36
N LYS A 55 -20.03 -14.67 15.52
CA LYS A 55 -19.29 -15.16 16.71
C LYS A 55 -18.29 -14.15 17.29
N SER A 56 -17.95 -13.12 16.53
CA SER A 56 -17.02 -12.05 16.89
C SER A 56 -17.36 -10.82 16.07
N GLY A 57 -16.98 -9.65 16.58
CA GLY A 57 -16.99 -8.40 15.83
C GLY A 57 -15.61 -8.06 15.29
N ARG A 58 -15.54 -6.95 14.58
CA ARG A 58 -14.30 -6.41 14.05
C ARG A 58 -14.33 -4.90 14.01
N LEU A 59 -13.37 -4.26 14.67
CA LEU A 59 -13.12 -2.85 14.49
C LEU A 59 -12.26 -2.63 13.25
N ARG A 60 -12.64 -1.66 12.43
CA ARG A 60 -11.85 -1.20 11.30
C ARG A 60 -11.68 0.30 11.38
N LEU A 61 -10.42 0.74 11.30
CA LEU A 61 -10.04 2.13 11.20
C LEU A 61 -9.84 2.49 9.73
N ARG A 62 -10.42 3.60 9.28
CA ARG A 62 -10.19 4.15 7.94
C ARG A 62 -9.41 5.45 8.11
N LEU A 63 -8.22 5.50 7.51
CA LEU A 63 -7.41 6.72 7.46
C LEU A 63 -7.78 7.55 6.22
N ARG A 64 -7.47 8.83 6.27
CA ARG A 64 -7.58 9.73 5.12
C ARG A 64 -6.56 9.35 4.06
N ASP A 65 -6.91 9.53 2.79
CA ASP A 65 -6.02 9.24 1.68
C ASP A 65 -4.75 10.11 1.78
N GLY A 66 -3.58 9.49 1.69
CA GLY A 66 -2.28 10.14 1.89
C GLY A 66 -1.82 10.27 3.34
N ALA A 67 -2.63 9.95 4.34
CA ALA A 67 -2.26 10.19 5.75
C ALA A 67 -1.23 9.20 6.31
N ASP A 68 -1.11 8.00 5.73
CA ASP A 68 -0.25 6.94 6.26
C ASP A 68 0.68 6.35 5.17
N PRO A 69 2.01 6.35 5.40
CA PRO A 69 2.95 5.78 4.46
C PRO A 69 2.82 4.25 4.31
N LEU A 70 2.32 3.53 5.31
CA LEU A 70 2.11 2.07 5.19
C LEU A 70 0.95 1.74 4.24
N LEU A 71 -0.20 2.42 4.39
CA LEU A 71 -1.30 2.32 3.41
C LEU A 71 -0.87 2.80 2.03
N GLN A 72 -0.09 3.87 1.93
CA GLN A 72 0.43 4.37 0.65
C GLN A 72 1.32 3.34 -0.05
N ALA A 73 2.30 2.77 0.67
CA ALA A 73 3.25 1.82 0.09
C ALA A 73 2.58 0.48 -0.28
N THR A 74 1.53 0.08 0.44
CA THR A 74 0.84 -1.19 0.20
C THR A 74 -0.37 -1.07 -0.72
N GLY A 75 -0.88 0.14 -0.93
CA GLY A 75 -2.13 0.40 -1.65
C GLY A 75 -3.31 -0.39 -1.06
N GLY A 76 -3.37 -0.52 0.27
CA GLY A 76 -4.42 -1.26 0.98
C GLY A 76 -4.39 -2.79 0.79
N LYS A 77 -3.37 -3.36 0.14
CA LYS A 77 -3.27 -4.81 -0.11
C LYS A 77 -2.77 -5.61 1.10
N LEU A 78 -2.41 -4.94 2.20
CA LEU A 78 -2.01 -5.58 3.44
C LEU A 78 -3.25 -6.03 4.22
N THR A 79 -3.66 -7.28 4.01
CA THR A 79 -4.86 -7.84 4.63
C THR A 79 -4.55 -8.57 5.94
N GLU A 80 -5.58 -9.10 6.61
CA GLU A 80 -5.40 -9.93 7.79
C GLU A 80 -4.50 -11.15 7.53
N PRO A 81 -3.69 -11.55 8.53
CA PRO A 81 -3.59 -10.99 9.90
C PRO A 81 -2.63 -9.79 10.02
N ASN A 82 -2.17 -9.22 8.90
CA ASN A 82 -1.11 -8.21 8.89
C ASN A 82 -1.63 -6.78 9.00
N ASP A 83 -2.90 -6.52 8.65
CA ASP A 83 -3.48 -5.17 8.73
C ASP A 83 -3.45 -4.63 10.18
N PRO A 84 -2.70 -3.55 10.49
CA PRO A 84 -2.65 -2.97 11.83
C PRO A 84 -3.89 -2.14 12.19
N TYR A 85 -4.71 -1.78 11.20
CA TYR A 85 -5.91 -0.94 11.33
C TYR A 85 -7.19 -1.76 11.54
N GLN A 86 -7.04 -3.05 11.84
CA GLN A 86 -8.13 -3.95 12.21
C GLN A 86 -7.89 -4.59 13.58
N LEU A 87 -8.97 -4.79 14.34
CA LEU A 87 -8.96 -5.51 15.61
C LEU A 87 -10.15 -6.46 15.69
N THR A 88 -9.87 -7.74 15.88
CA THR A 88 -10.89 -8.74 16.21
C THR A 88 -11.49 -8.43 17.58
N VAL A 89 -12.81 -8.45 17.69
CA VAL A 89 -13.55 -8.17 18.92
C VAL A 89 -14.26 -9.42 19.39
N GLU A 90 -13.91 -9.91 20.58
CA GLU A 90 -14.63 -11.00 21.24
C GLU A 90 -16.10 -10.61 21.54
N ALA A 91 -17.02 -11.58 21.53
CA ALA A 91 -18.46 -11.32 21.60
C ALA A 91 -18.90 -10.57 22.88
N ASP A 92 -18.23 -10.82 24.00
CA ASP A 92 -18.44 -10.15 25.28
C ASP A 92 -17.87 -8.72 25.34
N ARG A 93 -17.15 -8.30 24.30
CA ARG A 93 -16.54 -6.96 24.16
C ARG A 93 -17.19 -6.09 23.08
N LEU A 94 -18.26 -6.55 22.46
CA LEU A 94 -18.98 -5.78 21.43
C LEU A 94 -19.46 -4.42 21.94
N GLY A 95 -20.05 -4.35 23.14
CA GLY A 95 -20.49 -3.06 23.71
C GLY A 95 -19.34 -2.08 23.98
N VAL A 96 -18.15 -2.59 24.36
CA VAL A 96 -16.95 -1.74 24.52
C VAL A 96 -16.46 -1.23 23.16
N ALA A 97 -16.53 -2.07 22.13
CA ALA A 97 -16.19 -1.67 20.77
C ALA A 97 -17.16 -0.63 20.20
N GLU A 98 -18.46 -0.77 20.46
CA GLU A 98 -19.48 0.22 20.10
C GLU A 98 -19.20 1.57 20.76
N TYR A 99 -18.92 1.55 22.07
CA TYR A 99 -18.56 2.77 22.80
C TYR A 99 -17.30 3.45 22.22
N LEU A 100 -16.24 2.69 21.91
CA LEU A 100 -15.04 3.23 21.26
C LEU A 100 -15.36 3.88 19.91
N VAL A 101 -16.19 3.23 19.09
CA VAL A 101 -16.62 3.76 17.78
C VAL A 101 -17.37 5.07 17.95
N ASP A 102 -18.30 5.14 18.90
CA ASP A 102 -19.12 6.34 19.14
C ASP A 102 -18.26 7.50 19.66
N GLU A 103 -17.30 7.24 20.55
CA GLU A 103 -16.38 8.26 21.05
C GLU A 103 -15.50 8.85 19.94
N VAL A 104 -14.91 8.00 19.09
CA VAL A 104 -14.09 8.47 17.96
C VAL A 104 -14.94 9.23 16.94
N ARG A 105 -16.15 8.76 16.62
CA ARG A 105 -17.06 9.48 15.71
C ARG A 105 -17.51 10.81 16.29
N GLY A 106 -17.79 10.85 17.59
CA GLY A 106 -18.12 12.08 18.32
C GLY A 106 -16.98 13.09 18.23
N ALA A 107 -15.75 12.68 18.50
CA ALA A 107 -14.58 13.54 18.39
C ALA A 107 -14.38 14.08 16.96
N LEU A 108 -14.49 13.22 15.93
CA LEU A 108 -14.40 13.65 14.53
C LEU A 108 -15.43 14.72 14.18
N LEU A 109 -16.66 14.61 14.70
CA LEU A 109 -17.73 15.57 14.48
C LEU A 109 -17.48 16.89 15.23
N LEU A 110 -17.09 16.81 16.50
CA LEU A 110 -16.86 17.97 17.35
C LEU A 110 -15.69 18.83 16.84
N ASP A 111 -14.61 18.18 16.43
CA ASP A 111 -13.40 18.85 15.93
C ASP A 111 -13.48 19.16 14.43
N GLN A 112 -14.60 18.81 13.79
CA GLN A 112 -14.88 19.07 12.37
C GLN A 112 -13.76 18.57 11.45
N VAL A 113 -13.24 17.37 11.74
CA VAL A 113 -12.13 16.80 10.98
C VAL A 113 -12.57 16.50 9.54
N PRO A 114 -11.87 17.04 8.52
CA PRO A 114 -12.22 16.78 7.13
C PRO A 114 -12.03 15.30 6.75
N ALA A 115 -12.96 14.75 5.98
CA ALA A 115 -12.86 13.39 5.45
C ALA A 115 -12.02 13.27 4.17
N GLY A 116 -11.63 14.40 3.56
CA GLY A 116 -10.89 14.44 2.30
C GLY A 116 -9.42 14.02 2.42
N PRO A 117 -8.70 13.94 1.28
CA PRO A 117 -7.29 13.58 1.26
C PRO A 117 -6.42 14.59 2.05
N VAL A 118 -5.18 14.19 2.32
CA VAL A 118 -4.11 15.05 2.83
C VAL A 118 -2.94 15.08 1.86
N ASP A 119 -2.15 16.15 1.92
CA ASP A 119 -0.96 16.39 1.12
C ASP A 119 0.35 16.00 1.82
N GLY A 120 0.25 15.47 3.05
CA GLY A 120 1.37 14.94 3.83
C GLY A 120 0.97 13.84 4.79
N TYR A 121 1.93 12.99 5.14
CA TYR A 121 1.73 11.92 6.11
C TYR A 121 1.48 12.49 7.51
N LEU A 122 0.38 12.07 8.13
CA LEU A 122 0.01 12.41 9.51
C LEU A 122 0.35 11.28 10.48
N VAL A 123 0.46 10.04 10.00
CA VAL A 123 0.92 8.88 10.76
C VAL A 123 2.44 8.74 10.56
N PRO A 124 3.22 8.51 11.63
CA PRO A 124 4.65 8.29 11.49
C PRO A 124 4.95 7.02 10.69
N GLY A 125 5.93 7.09 9.79
CA GLY A 125 6.44 5.89 9.11
C GLY A 125 7.17 4.94 10.07
N PRO A 126 7.41 3.68 9.65
CA PRO A 126 8.15 2.73 10.48
C PRO A 126 9.53 3.26 10.91
N ALA A 127 9.92 2.91 12.14
CA ALA A 127 11.20 3.30 12.71
C ALA A 127 12.37 2.71 11.91
N VAL A 128 13.43 3.52 11.73
CA VAL A 128 14.69 3.12 11.08
C VAL A 128 15.83 3.14 12.13
N PRO A 129 16.87 2.30 11.97
CA PRO A 129 17.07 1.33 10.90
C PRO A 129 16.16 0.10 11.02
N LEU A 130 15.78 -0.49 9.90
CA LEU A 130 15.06 -1.76 9.85
C LEU A 130 15.59 -2.69 8.75
N SER A 131 15.37 -3.99 8.92
CA SER A 131 15.75 -5.01 7.96
C SER A 131 14.72 -6.14 7.93
N ALA A 132 14.42 -6.62 6.73
CA ALA A 132 13.52 -7.74 6.50
C ALA A 132 14.15 -8.72 5.49
N SER A 133 14.12 -10.01 5.83
CA SER A 133 14.54 -11.10 4.95
C SER A 133 13.31 -11.92 4.54
N ALA A 134 13.04 -11.97 3.25
CA ALA A 134 11.90 -12.66 2.65
C ALA A 134 12.19 -13.02 1.19
N GLY A 135 11.51 -14.05 0.70
CA GLY A 135 11.69 -14.55 -0.67
C GLY A 135 13.15 -14.76 -1.07
N ASP A 136 13.61 -14.04 -2.10
CA ASP A 136 14.97 -14.17 -2.65
C ASP A 136 16.00 -13.21 -2.04
N GLY A 137 15.67 -12.43 -1.00
CA GLY A 137 16.64 -11.46 -0.49
C GLY A 137 16.37 -10.88 0.90
N THR A 138 17.27 -10.01 1.30
CA THR A 138 17.16 -9.16 2.49
C THR A 138 17.19 -7.71 2.04
N ALA A 139 16.18 -6.94 2.45
CA ALA A 139 16.13 -5.50 2.26
C ALA A 139 16.33 -4.82 3.61
N SER A 140 17.28 -3.88 3.67
CA SER A 140 17.54 -3.06 4.85
C SER A 140 17.52 -1.60 4.49
N PHE A 141 17.07 -0.77 5.42
CA PHE A 141 16.99 0.68 5.24
C PHE A 141 17.37 1.38 6.54
N ASP A 142 18.33 2.30 6.45
CA ASP A 142 18.86 3.05 7.59
C ASP A 142 18.30 4.48 7.70
N GLY A 143 17.49 4.91 6.73
CA GLY A 143 16.99 6.28 6.62
C GLY A 143 17.60 7.05 5.45
N GLU A 144 18.75 6.63 4.95
CA GLU A 144 19.48 7.28 3.84
C GLU A 144 19.71 6.34 2.65
N ARG A 145 19.86 5.05 2.90
CA ARG A 145 20.23 4.05 1.89
C ARG A 145 19.45 2.77 2.07
N VAL A 146 18.99 2.22 0.94
CA VAL A 146 18.44 0.87 0.87
C VAL A 146 19.56 -0.09 0.48
N ARG A 147 19.76 -1.16 1.24
CA ARG A 147 20.68 -2.24 0.89
C ARG A 147 19.91 -3.53 0.63
N LEU A 148 20.14 -4.11 -0.55
CA LEU A 148 19.57 -5.38 -1.00
C LEU A 148 20.68 -6.44 -1.04
N GLU A 149 20.44 -7.55 -0.35
CA GLU A 149 21.36 -8.67 -0.27
C GLU A 149 20.66 -9.95 -0.72
N TRP A 150 21.33 -10.71 -1.58
CA TRP A 150 20.78 -11.89 -2.23
C TRP A 150 21.08 -13.15 -1.45
N ASN A 151 20.14 -14.09 -1.48
CA ASN A 151 20.32 -15.41 -0.88
C ASN A 151 20.60 -16.46 -1.98
N TRP A 152 20.78 -17.72 -1.58
CA TRP A 152 21.13 -18.79 -2.51
C TRP A 152 20.02 -19.14 -3.52
N LYS A 153 18.79 -18.65 -3.31
CA LYS A 153 17.64 -18.88 -4.20
C LYS A 153 17.46 -17.75 -5.24
N THR A 154 18.28 -16.72 -5.17
CA THR A 154 18.23 -15.59 -6.09
C THR A 154 18.64 -16.02 -7.50
N GLU A 155 17.98 -15.44 -8.51
CA GLU A 155 18.33 -15.64 -9.91
C GLU A 155 19.72 -15.10 -10.26
N GLU A 156 20.37 -15.75 -11.23
CA GLU A 156 21.75 -15.45 -11.64
C GLU A 156 21.91 -14.00 -12.12
N ALA A 157 20.90 -13.45 -12.79
CA ALA A 157 20.89 -12.06 -13.23
C ALA A 157 21.07 -11.06 -12.08
N LYS A 158 20.50 -11.34 -10.89
CA LYS A 158 20.63 -10.49 -9.71
C LYS A 158 21.90 -10.80 -8.94
N SER A 159 22.24 -12.08 -8.77
CA SER A 159 23.45 -12.47 -8.02
C SER A 159 24.73 -12.01 -8.71
N ALA A 160 24.77 -12.01 -10.06
CA ALA A 160 25.87 -11.46 -10.85
C ALA A 160 26.04 -9.94 -10.67
N ALA A 161 24.95 -9.20 -10.42
CA ALA A 161 25.01 -7.77 -10.12
C ALA A 161 25.51 -7.47 -8.68
N GLY A 162 25.63 -8.49 -7.84
CA GLY A 162 26.05 -8.38 -6.45
C GLY A 162 25.00 -7.70 -5.55
N ALA A 163 25.35 -7.54 -4.28
CA ALA A 163 24.54 -6.77 -3.35
C ALA A 163 24.39 -5.32 -3.84
N ARG A 164 23.19 -4.74 -3.69
CA ARG A 164 22.88 -3.40 -4.16
C ARG A 164 22.78 -2.44 -2.99
N THR A 165 23.31 -1.24 -3.17
CA THR A 165 23.10 -0.11 -2.27
C THR A 165 22.52 1.03 -3.08
N LEU A 166 21.33 1.47 -2.72
CA LEU A 166 20.56 2.52 -3.41
C LEU A 166 20.48 3.71 -2.46
N ALA A 167 20.99 4.87 -2.85
CA ALA A 167 20.82 6.08 -2.05
C ALA A 167 19.36 6.57 -2.18
N LEU A 168 18.76 7.01 -1.08
CA LEU A 168 17.38 7.49 -1.06
C LEU A 168 17.15 8.62 -2.07
N VAL A 169 18.14 9.49 -2.28
CA VAL A 169 18.09 10.59 -3.25
C VAL A 169 17.93 10.13 -4.70
N ASP A 170 18.35 8.90 -5.00
CA ASP A 170 18.24 8.32 -6.33
C ASP A 170 16.94 7.51 -6.50
N ILE A 171 16.26 7.16 -5.40
CA ILE A 171 14.99 6.43 -5.42
C ILE A 171 13.86 7.41 -5.75
N THR A 172 13.10 7.10 -6.80
CA THR A 172 11.94 7.91 -7.24
C THR A 172 10.61 7.29 -6.86
N ALA A 173 10.56 5.97 -6.67
CA ALA A 173 9.37 5.26 -6.22
C ALA A 173 9.74 3.95 -5.52
N VAL A 174 8.85 3.49 -4.65
CA VAL A 174 8.89 2.17 -4.05
C VAL A 174 7.55 1.48 -4.27
N GLU A 175 7.59 0.23 -4.72
CA GLU A 175 6.41 -0.57 -4.99
C GLU A 175 6.47 -1.84 -4.15
N TRP A 176 5.39 -2.11 -3.42
CA TRP A 176 5.19 -3.40 -2.77
C TRP A 176 3.93 -4.08 -3.28
N ARG A 177 4.04 -5.37 -3.60
CA ARG A 177 2.93 -6.23 -3.95
C ARG A 177 3.03 -7.54 -3.18
N PRO A 178 1.95 -8.01 -2.53
CA PRO A 178 1.94 -9.33 -1.92
C PRO A 178 1.92 -10.40 -3.01
N ALA A 179 2.42 -11.60 -2.68
CA ALA A 179 2.13 -12.77 -3.49
C ALA A 179 0.63 -13.12 -3.37
N ALA A 180 0.00 -13.46 -4.49
CA ALA A 180 -1.43 -13.75 -4.54
C ALA A 180 -1.73 -14.86 -5.55
N GLY A 181 -2.43 -15.90 -5.11
CA GLY A 181 -2.73 -17.06 -5.96
C GLY A 181 -1.46 -17.75 -6.44
N LEU A 182 -1.22 -17.75 -7.76
CA LEU A 182 -0.03 -18.30 -8.40
C LEU A 182 1.02 -17.22 -8.75
N GLU A 183 0.73 -15.95 -8.45
CA GLU A 183 1.62 -14.83 -8.76
C GLU A 183 2.52 -14.51 -7.57
N ASN A 184 3.82 -14.40 -7.85
CA ASN A 184 4.80 -13.92 -6.88
C ASN A 184 4.60 -12.43 -6.60
N GLY A 185 4.84 -12.04 -5.35
CA GLY A 185 4.89 -10.65 -4.94
C GLY A 185 6.27 -10.04 -5.18
N CYS A 186 6.42 -8.76 -4.87
CA CYS A 186 7.72 -8.12 -4.88
C CYS A 186 7.80 -6.90 -3.97
N LEU A 187 9.02 -6.56 -3.57
CA LEU A 187 9.42 -5.23 -3.14
C LEU A 187 10.38 -4.67 -4.19
N ARG A 188 10.03 -3.54 -4.81
CA ARG A 188 10.77 -2.99 -5.94
C ARG A 188 11.06 -1.50 -5.75
N PHE A 189 12.26 -1.09 -6.13
CA PHE A 189 12.70 0.30 -6.08
C PHE A 189 12.93 0.82 -7.50
N THR A 190 12.29 1.95 -7.83
CA THR A 190 12.57 2.70 -9.06
C THR A 190 13.70 3.68 -8.77
N VAL A 191 14.76 3.62 -9.56
CA VAL A 191 15.99 4.38 -9.35
C VAL A 191 16.24 5.24 -10.58
N ARG A 192 16.50 6.53 -10.37
CA ARG A 192 16.72 7.50 -11.44
C ARG A 192 17.79 7.03 -12.42
N GLY A 193 17.45 6.98 -13.71
CA GLY A 193 18.38 6.58 -14.77
C GLY A 193 18.71 5.08 -14.80
N ALA A 194 18.05 4.27 -13.97
CA ALA A 194 18.23 2.82 -13.91
C ALA A 194 16.88 2.08 -13.94
N ASP A 195 15.90 2.64 -14.65
CA ASP A 195 14.60 2.01 -14.85
C ASP A 195 14.74 0.74 -15.67
N THR A 196 14.07 -0.32 -15.25
CA THR A 196 14.06 -1.59 -15.96
C THR A 196 12.65 -2.09 -16.21
N LYS A 197 12.46 -2.71 -17.38
CA LYS A 197 11.22 -3.43 -17.73
C LYS A 197 11.31 -4.91 -17.39
N ALA A 198 12.43 -5.36 -16.82
CA ALA A 198 12.59 -6.74 -16.40
C ALA A 198 11.52 -7.10 -15.36
N PRO A 199 10.98 -8.34 -15.41
CA PRO A 199 10.15 -8.86 -14.34
C PRO A 199 10.86 -8.75 -12.98
N PRO A 200 10.14 -8.60 -11.85
CA PRO A 200 10.73 -8.49 -10.51
C PRO A 200 11.74 -9.60 -10.17
N LYS A 201 11.52 -10.79 -10.73
CA LYS A 201 12.39 -11.96 -10.62
C LYS A 201 13.81 -11.76 -11.20
N TYR A 202 13.98 -10.85 -12.16
CA TYR A 202 15.25 -10.58 -12.84
C TYR A 202 15.78 -9.15 -12.60
N ASP A 203 15.03 -8.34 -11.85
CA ASP A 203 15.39 -6.96 -11.56
C ASP A 203 16.31 -6.87 -10.33
N PRO A 204 17.56 -6.37 -10.46
CA PRO A 204 18.47 -6.20 -9.32
C PRO A 204 17.99 -5.17 -8.30
N ASN A 205 17.03 -4.31 -8.62
CA ASN A 205 16.43 -3.37 -7.67
C ASN A 205 15.12 -3.92 -7.05
N SER A 206 14.92 -5.24 -7.11
CA SER A 206 13.71 -5.90 -6.64
C SER A 206 14.01 -7.15 -5.81
N VAL A 207 13.25 -7.36 -4.75
CA VAL A 207 13.16 -8.63 -3.99
C VAL A 207 11.86 -9.32 -4.40
N GLU A 208 11.96 -10.56 -4.89
CA GLU A 208 10.79 -11.38 -5.21
C GLU A 208 10.23 -12.02 -3.93
N LEU A 209 8.90 -12.08 -3.81
CA LEU A 209 8.18 -12.62 -2.65
C LEU A 209 7.33 -13.82 -3.08
N TRP A 210 7.24 -14.85 -2.23
CA TRP A 210 6.59 -16.13 -2.55
C TRP A 210 5.40 -16.47 -1.64
N GLY A 211 4.92 -15.51 -0.85
CA GLY A 211 3.78 -15.67 0.04
C GLY A 211 4.12 -16.29 1.40
N PHE A 212 5.38 -16.27 1.82
CA PHE A 212 5.76 -16.81 3.12
C PHE A 212 5.43 -15.85 4.28
N LYS A 213 5.42 -16.38 5.50
CA LYS A 213 5.05 -15.65 6.73
C LYS A 213 5.85 -14.35 6.96
N ARG A 214 7.06 -14.25 6.42
CA ARG A 214 7.94 -13.07 6.55
C ARG A 214 7.76 -12.04 5.45
N ASP A 215 7.13 -12.39 4.33
CA ASP A 215 6.98 -11.53 3.16
C ASP A 215 6.24 -10.21 3.46
N PRO A 216 5.22 -10.18 4.33
CA PRO A 216 4.62 -8.93 4.75
C PRO A 216 5.62 -7.94 5.34
N LEU A 217 6.71 -8.38 5.99
CA LEU A 217 7.73 -7.48 6.56
C LEU A 217 8.38 -6.56 5.52
N MET A 218 8.40 -6.96 4.25
CA MET A 218 8.88 -6.11 3.16
C MET A 218 8.01 -4.86 2.95
N ALA A 219 6.73 -4.91 3.34
CA ALA A 219 5.87 -3.73 3.36
C ALA A 219 6.35 -2.68 4.38
N LEU A 220 7.00 -3.10 5.48
CA LEU A 220 7.57 -2.15 6.44
C LEU A 220 8.76 -1.41 5.85
N VAL A 221 9.62 -2.10 5.10
CA VAL A 221 10.73 -1.47 4.37
C VAL A 221 10.18 -0.51 3.31
N ALA A 222 9.17 -0.95 2.55
CA ALA A 222 8.49 -0.10 1.57
C ALA A 222 7.92 1.17 2.21
N ALA A 223 7.18 1.04 3.31
CA ALA A 223 6.59 2.14 4.04
C ALA A 223 7.63 3.09 4.65
N ALA A 224 8.75 2.57 5.16
CA ALA A 224 9.84 3.39 5.70
C ALA A 224 10.51 4.25 4.62
N VAL A 225 10.69 3.70 3.41
CA VAL A 225 11.21 4.44 2.26
C VAL A 225 10.16 5.43 1.76
N GLN A 226 8.90 5.00 1.59
CA GLN A 226 7.80 5.83 1.15
C GLN A 226 7.59 7.06 2.03
N ALA A 227 7.72 6.92 3.36
CA ALA A 227 7.61 8.02 4.33
C ALA A 227 8.67 9.13 4.14
N ARG A 228 9.74 8.85 3.39
CA ARG A 228 10.86 9.78 3.14
C ARG A 228 10.99 10.19 1.68
N LEU A 229 10.14 9.65 0.81
CA LEU A 229 9.97 10.15 -0.55
C LEU A 229 9.01 11.36 -0.53
N PRO A 230 9.06 12.23 -1.56
CA PRO A 230 8.06 13.28 -1.72
C PRO A 230 6.64 12.70 -1.67
N HIS A 231 5.76 13.36 -0.94
CA HIS A 231 4.39 12.88 -0.78
C HIS A 231 3.67 12.90 -2.15
N PRO A 232 2.99 11.81 -2.56
CA PRO A 232 2.40 11.73 -3.90
C PRO A 232 1.31 12.78 -4.18
N ALA A 233 0.66 13.28 -3.14
CA ALA A 233 -0.34 14.35 -3.23
C ALA A 233 0.19 15.72 -2.82
N ALA A 234 1.47 15.85 -2.43
CA ALA A 234 2.05 17.17 -2.26
C ALA A 234 2.05 17.86 -3.61
N ALA A 235 1.52 19.09 -3.65
CA ALA A 235 1.70 19.94 -4.82
C ALA A 235 3.20 19.99 -5.12
N VAL A 236 3.58 19.57 -6.32
CA VAL A 236 4.94 19.81 -6.79
C VAL A 236 5.04 21.33 -6.83
N GLU A 237 5.72 21.93 -5.85
CA GLU A 237 6.05 23.35 -5.94
C GLU A 237 6.68 23.55 -7.31
N ASP A 238 6.07 24.44 -8.11
CA ASP A 238 6.57 24.89 -9.39
C ASP A 238 8.02 25.36 -9.18
N ARG A 239 8.97 24.44 -9.41
CA ARG A 239 10.30 24.82 -9.87
C ARG A 239 10.03 25.69 -11.10
N PRO A 240 10.57 26.91 -11.21
CA PRO A 240 10.37 27.71 -12.42
C PRO A 240 10.95 26.91 -13.58
N ALA A 241 10.05 26.27 -14.33
CA ALA A 241 10.36 25.64 -15.59
C ALA A 241 10.58 26.79 -16.56
N GLU A 242 11.76 26.83 -17.18
CA GLU A 242 11.91 27.55 -18.44
C GLU A 242 10.78 27.08 -19.36
N GLU A 243 9.95 28.03 -19.78
CA GLU A 243 8.86 27.83 -20.72
C GLU A 243 9.38 27.17 -22.00
N PRO A 244 8.59 26.22 -22.54
CA PRO A 244 8.23 26.36 -23.93
C PRO A 244 6.71 26.47 -24.05
N ASP A 245 6.31 27.67 -24.46
CA ASP A 245 5.17 28.05 -25.28
C ASP A 245 4.22 26.91 -25.76
N GLY A 246 2.92 27.09 -25.47
CA GLY A 246 1.86 26.69 -26.41
C GLY A 246 0.84 25.60 -26.02
N ALA A 247 -0.25 26.05 -25.34
CA ALA A 247 -1.66 25.64 -25.54
C ALA A 247 -2.19 24.31 -24.89
N PRO A 248 -3.52 24.12 -24.73
CA PRO A 248 -4.18 24.20 -23.43
C PRO A 248 -4.81 22.88 -22.92
N ALA A 249 -5.17 22.92 -21.63
CA ALA A 249 -5.74 21.88 -20.79
C ALA A 249 -7.08 21.29 -21.27
N LEU A 250 -7.35 20.03 -20.87
CA LEU A 250 -8.63 19.52 -20.33
C LEU A 250 -8.48 18.04 -19.94
N GLY A 251 -8.75 17.70 -18.67
CA GLY A 251 -8.79 16.32 -18.20
C GLY A 251 -10.03 15.57 -18.71
N PRO A 252 -10.00 14.23 -18.86
CA PRO A 252 -11.16 13.50 -19.33
C PRO A 252 -12.16 13.26 -18.19
N GLY A 253 -13.39 13.69 -18.41
CA GLY A 253 -14.56 13.17 -17.71
C GLY A 253 -15.05 11.85 -18.32
N PRO A 254 -16.08 11.22 -17.73
CA PRO A 254 -16.56 9.87 -18.06
C PRO A 254 -17.03 9.64 -19.52
N GLU A 255 -17.21 10.68 -20.34
CA GLU A 255 -17.49 10.55 -21.78
C GLU A 255 -16.24 10.13 -22.60
N ALA A 256 -15.04 10.52 -22.16
CA ALA A 256 -13.80 10.19 -22.87
C ALA A 256 -13.42 8.70 -22.75
N ASP A 257 -13.85 8.02 -21.68
CA ASP A 257 -13.70 6.58 -21.53
C ASP A 257 -14.59 5.80 -22.52
N HIS A 258 -15.76 6.34 -22.89
CA HIS A 258 -16.64 5.71 -23.87
C HIS A 258 -16.07 5.79 -25.29
N ASP A 259 -15.53 6.95 -25.68
CA ASP A 259 -14.88 7.13 -26.99
C ASP A 259 -13.59 6.33 -27.12
N ALA A 260 -12.81 6.22 -26.04
CA ALA A 260 -11.64 5.35 -25.99
C ALA A 260 -12.01 3.87 -26.15
N LEU A 261 -13.12 3.43 -25.55
CA LEU A 261 -13.64 2.07 -25.68
C LEU A 261 -14.14 1.78 -27.11
N LEU A 262 -14.87 2.72 -27.72
CA LEU A 262 -15.33 2.61 -29.11
C LEU A 262 -14.17 2.56 -30.10
N ARG A 263 -13.10 3.35 -29.87
CA ARG A 263 -11.86 3.28 -30.66
C ARG A 263 -11.18 1.92 -30.51
N ARG A 264 -11.10 1.38 -29.30
CA ARG A 264 -10.50 0.06 -29.02
C ARG A 264 -11.28 -1.09 -29.66
N LEU A 265 -12.61 -1.02 -29.69
CA LEU A 265 -13.44 -2.00 -30.40
C LEU A 265 -13.27 -1.93 -31.92
N ARG A 266 -13.02 -0.73 -32.48
CA ARG A 266 -12.74 -0.56 -33.90
C ARG A 266 -11.39 -1.15 -34.28
N GLU A 267 -10.35 -0.91 -33.49
CA GLU A 267 -9.01 -1.49 -33.68
C GLU A 267 -9.01 -3.02 -33.59
N LEU A 268 -9.75 -3.59 -32.63
CA LEU A 268 -9.93 -5.05 -32.54
C LEU A 268 -10.62 -5.65 -33.77
N GLY A 269 -11.60 -4.93 -34.34
CA GLY A 269 -12.30 -5.36 -35.56
C GLY A 269 -11.42 -5.32 -36.81
N GLU A 270 -10.49 -4.36 -36.90
CA GLU A 270 -9.54 -4.29 -38.01
C GLU A 270 -8.47 -5.40 -37.91
N LEU A 271 -7.93 -5.67 -36.71
CA LEU A 271 -6.96 -6.77 -36.49
C LEU A 271 -7.54 -8.17 -36.79
N HIS A 272 -8.85 -8.36 -36.58
CA HIS A 272 -9.54 -9.59 -36.95
C HIS A 272 -9.73 -9.71 -38.47
N LYS A 273 -10.10 -8.62 -39.16
CA LYS A 273 -10.19 -8.59 -40.63
C LYS A 273 -8.83 -8.79 -41.31
N GLU A 274 -7.76 -8.33 -40.70
CA GLU A 274 -6.38 -8.52 -41.16
C GLU A 274 -5.85 -9.95 -40.89
N GLY A 275 -6.64 -10.80 -40.23
CA GLY A 275 -6.28 -12.20 -39.95
C GLY A 275 -5.20 -12.37 -38.88
N VAL A 276 -4.90 -11.30 -38.13
CA VAL A 276 -3.91 -11.30 -37.04
C VAL A 276 -4.46 -11.98 -35.79
N LEU A 277 -5.79 -11.91 -35.60
CA LEU A 277 -6.50 -12.57 -34.49
C LEU A 277 -7.36 -13.71 -35.03
N THR A 278 -7.31 -14.85 -34.34
CA THR A 278 -8.27 -15.93 -34.58
C THR A 278 -9.66 -15.55 -34.03
N ASP A 279 -10.71 -16.23 -34.52
CA ASP A 279 -12.10 -15.98 -34.09
C ASP A 279 -12.28 -16.14 -32.57
N GLU A 280 -11.56 -17.10 -31.97
CA GLU A 280 -11.59 -17.36 -30.53
C GLU A 280 -10.90 -16.25 -29.72
N GLU A 281 -9.75 -15.76 -30.18
CA GLU A 281 -9.01 -14.67 -29.55
C GLU A 281 -9.75 -13.33 -29.66
N PHE A 282 -10.38 -13.08 -30.80
CA PHE A 282 -11.22 -11.90 -31.01
C PHE A 282 -12.44 -11.91 -30.08
N ALA A 283 -13.13 -13.05 -29.94
CA ALA A 283 -14.29 -13.18 -29.04
C ALA A 283 -13.91 -12.92 -27.57
N LEU A 284 -12.75 -13.44 -27.14
CA LEU A 284 -12.25 -13.29 -25.77
C LEU A 284 -11.81 -11.85 -25.48
N ALA A 285 -11.10 -11.21 -26.42
CA ALA A 285 -10.68 -9.81 -26.31
C ALA A 285 -11.88 -8.84 -26.34
N LYS A 286 -12.89 -9.09 -27.18
CA LYS A 286 -14.12 -8.30 -27.23
C LYS A 286 -14.92 -8.41 -25.93
N GLN A 287 -15.03 -9.60 -25.34
CA GLN A 287 -15.66 -9.76 -24.03
C GLN A 287 -14.89 -9.05 -22.91
N ALA A 288 -13.56 -9.07 -22.94
CA ALA A 288 -12.73 -8.38 -21.95
C ALA A 288 -12.88 -6.85 -22.03
N VAL A 289 -13.04 -6.28 -23.23
CA VAL A 289 -13.28 -4.84 -23.42
C VAL A 289 -14.69 -4.44 -23.00
N LEU A 290 -15.71 -5.26 -23.30
CA LEU A 290 -17.10 -4.98 -22.92
C LEU A 290 -17.38 -5.16 -21.42
N LYS A 291 -16.61 -5.99 -20.70
CA LYS A 291 -16.71 -6.16 -19.24
C LYS A 291 -16.15 -4.98 -18.42
N ARG A 292 -15.58 -3.98 -19.08
CA ARG A 292 -15.08 -2.74 -18.45
C ARG A 292 -16.09 -1.57 -18.51
N LEU A 293 -17.32 -1.85 -18.98
CA LEU A 293 -18.52 -1.04 -18.77
C LEU A 293 -19.09 -1.28 -17.37
#